data_AF-A0A7L4GMZ1-F1
#
_entry.id   AF-A0A7L4GMZ1-F1
#
_cell.length_a   1.000
_cell.length_b   1.000
_cell.length_c   1.000
_cell.angle_alpha   90.00
_cell.angle_beta   90.00
_cell.angle_gamma   90.00
#
_symmetry.space_group_name_H-M   'P 1'
#
loop_
_entity.id
_entity.type
_entity.pdbx_description
1 polymer ?
#
loop_
_entity_poly.entity_id
_entity_poly.type
_entity_poly.pdbx_seq_one_letter_code
_entity_poly.pdbx_strand_id
1 'polypeptide(L)' 'SEDVLSKDAGECAICLEELQQGDTIARLPCLCIYHKCIDEWFEVNRSCPEHPSD' A
#
# COMPACT_ATOMS: atom_id res chain seq x y z
N SER A 1 -8.94 13.45 4.73
CA SER A 1 -9.64 12.16 4.79
C SER A 1 -8.60 11.09 4.66
N GLU A 2 -8.55 10.17 5.62
CA GLU A 2 -7.73 8.97 5.50
C GLU A 2 -8.45 7.99 4.59
N ASP A 3 -7.73 7.39 3.64
CA ASP A 3 -8.26 6.32 2.81
C ASP A 3 -8.33 5.04 3.65
N VAL A 4 -9.55 4.58 3.88
CA VAL A 4 -9.83 3.37 4.66
C VAL A 4 -10.26 2.26 3.73
N LEU A 5 -9.68 1.08 3.90
CA LEU A 5 -9.97 -0.08 3.08
C LEU A 5 -11.40 -0.56 3.34
N SER A 6 -12.22 -0.63 2.29
CA SER A 6 -13.65 -0.97 2.41
C SER A 6 -13.94 -2.47 2.47
N LYS A 7 -12.97 -3.32 2.11
CA LYS A 7 -13.01 -4.78 2.16
C LYS A 7 -11.59 -5.34 2.16
N ASP A 8 -11.39 -6.53 2.69
CA ASP A 8 -10.08 -7.18 2.72
C ASP A 8 -9.47 -7.26 1.30
N ALA A 9 -8.16 -7.03 1.19
CA ALA A 9 -7.46 -6.84 -0.09
C ALA A 9 -6.14 -7.61 -0.21
N GLY A 10 -6.12 -8.86 0.26
CA GLY A 10 -4.93 -9.72 0.17
C GLY A 10 -3.87 -9.33 1.19
N GLU A 11 -2.60 -9.44 0.82
CA GLU A 11 -1.45 -9.17 1.67
C GLU A 11 -0.71 -7.91 1.19
N CYS A 12 -0.24 -7.09 2.13
CA CYS A 12 0.61 -5.96 1.83
C CYS A 12 2.02 -6.45 1.48
N ALA A 13 2.48 -6.23 0.25
CA ALA A 13 3.81 -6.71 -0.20
C ALA A 13 5.03 -6.04 0.48
N ILE A 14 4.82 -5.09 1.40
CA ILE A 14 5.89 -4.42 2.15
C ILE A 14 6.05 -5.04 3.55
N CYS A 15 5.00 -5.04 4.36
CA CYS A 15 5.03 -5.61 5.72
C CYS A 15 4.67 -7.10 5.77
N LEU A 16 4.14 -7.65 4.67
CA LEU A 16 3.65 -9.04 4.57
C LEU A 16 2.52 -9.35 5.55
N GLU A 17 1.74 -8.33 5.94
CA GLU A 17 0.53 -8.48 6.75
C GLU A 17 -0.73 -8.38 5.88
N GLU A 18 -1.82 -9.00 6.33
CA GLU A 18 -3.11 -8.94 5.64
C GLU A 18 -3.66 -7.51 5.61
N LEU A 19 -4.17 -7.09 4.44
CA LEU A 19 -4.91 -5.85 4.26
C LEU A 19 -6.37 -6.10 4.63
N GLN A 20 -6.80 -5.62 5.79
CA GLN A 20 -8.12 -5.90 6.35
C GLN A 20 -9.07 -4.70 6.24
N GLN A 21 -10.37 -4.97 6.17
CA GLN A 21 -11.39 -3.93 6.16
C GLN A 21 -11.25 -3.02 7.40
N GLY A 22 -11.23 -1.72 7.17
CA GLY A 22 -11.01 -0.72 8.23
C GLY A 22 -9.56 -0.26 8.36
N ASP A 23 -8.62 -0.94 7.70
CA ASP A 23 -7.22 -0.50 7.69
C ASP A 23 -7.06 0.82 6.95
N THR A 24 -6.16 1.65 7.50
CA THR A 24 -5.72 2.86 6.80
C THR A 24 -4.69 2.48 5.76
N ILE A 25 -5.00 2.79 4.50
CA ILE A 25 -4.21 2.41 3.35
C ILE A 25 -3.73 3.63 2.56
N ALA A 26 -2.79 3.39 1.65
CA ALA A 26 -2.48 4.28 0.56
C ALA A 26 -2.71 3.55 -0.76
N ARG A 27 -3.28 4.26 -1.73
CA ARG A 27 -3.48 3.78 -3.09
C ARG A 27 -2.61 4.60 -4.03
N LEU A 28 -1.71 3.91 -4.73
CA LEU A 28 -0.85 4.55 -5.73
C LEU A 28 -1.60 4.79 -7.05
N PRO A 29 -1.06 5.62 -7.97
CA PRO A 29 -1.66 5.84 -9.29
C PRO A 29 -1.81 4.57 -10.13
N CYS A 30 -0.90 3.60 -9.96
CA CYS A 30 -0.96 2.26 -10.56
C CYS A 30 -2.00 1.32 -9.90
N LEU A 31 -2.83 1.85 -8.98
CA LEU A 31 -3.90 1.17 -8.26
C LEU A 31 -3.45 0.12 -7.24
N CYS A 32 -2.15 -0.10 -7.07
CA CYS A 32 -1.60 -0.90 -5.97
C CYS A 32 -1.97 -0.29 -4.61
N ILE A 33 -2.28 -1.16 -3.66
CA ILE A 33 -2.72 -0.80 -2.31
C ILE A 33 -1.70 -1.31 -1.31
N TYR A 34 -1.32 -0.47 -0.36
CA TYR A 34 -0.44 -0.81 0.74
C TYR A 34 -0.95 -0.17 2.03
N HIS A 35 -0.52 -0.65 3.19
CA HIS A 35 -0.62 0.14 4.41
C HIS A 35 0.28 1.38 4.31
N LYS A 36 0.26 2.21 5.35
CA LYS A 36 1.15 3.37 5.49
C LYS A 36 2.65 3.03 5.47
N CYS A 37 3.02 1.74 5.49
CA CYS A 37 4.37 1.27 5.22
C CYS A 37 4.92 1.70 3.85
N ILE A 38 4.06 2.03 2.87
CA ILE A 38 4.52 2.61 1.59
C ILE A 38 5.18 3.99 1.77
N ASP A 39 4.81 4.74 2.81
CA ASP A 39 5.39 6.06 3.08
C ASP A 39 6.86 5.90 3.49
N GLU A 40 7.16 4.92 4.36
CA GLU A 40 8.54 4.56 4.74
C GLU A 40 9.33 3.97 3.56
N TRP A 41 8.68 3.17 2.71
CA TRP A 41 9.31 2.63 1.50
C TRP A 41 9.81 3.75 0.57
N PHE A 42 9.02 4.82 0.39
CA PHE A 42 9.38 5.95 -0.47
C PHE A 42 10.54 6.81 0.04
N GLU A 43 10.92 6.70 1.32
CA GLU A 43 12.15 7.31 1.84
C GLU A 43 13.41 6.64 1.27
N VAL A 44 13.33 5.35 0.92
CA VAL A 44 14.45 4.56 0.37
C VAL A 44 14.35 4.40 -1.14
N ASN A 45 13.15 4.10 -1.65
CA ASN A 45 12.90 3.83 -3.06
C ASN A 45 11.57 4.46 -3.48
N ARG A 46 11.61 5.49 -4.34
CA ARG A 46 10.44 6.28 -4.77
C ARG A 46 9.60 5.63 -5.87
N SER A 47 9.71 4.31 -6.02
CA SER A 47 8.98 3.54 -7.02
C SER A 47 8.06 2.52 -6.34
N CYS A 48 6.97 2.18 -7.03
CA CYS A 48 6.05 1.15 -6.58
C CYS A 48 6.79 -0.21 -6.45
N PRO A 49 6.65 -0.94 -5.32
CA PRO A 49 7.29 -2.26 -5.15
C PRO A 49 6.93 -3.26 -6.25
N GLU A 50 5.69 -3.23 -6.72
CA GLU A 50 5.18 -4.14 -7.76
C GLU A 50 5.46 -3.63 -9.18
N HIS A 51 5.65 -2.31 -9.34
CA HIS A 51 5.86 -1.66 -10.64
C HIS A 51 7.03 -0.68 -10.58
N PRO A 52 8.29 -1.16 -10.53
CA PRO A 52 9.45 -0.31 -10.34
C PRO A 52 9.78 0.62 -11.53
N SER A 53 9.12 0.44 -12.68
CA SER A 53 9.38 1.17 -13.93
C SER A 53 8.25 2.13 -14.36
N ASP A 54 7.22 2.32 -13.54
CA ASP A 54 6.11 3.25 -13.79
C ASP A 54 6.44 4.67 -13.28
#